data_AF-A0A2P4PVL0-F1
#
_entry.id   AF-A0A2P4PVL0-F1
#
_cell.length_a   1.000
_cell.length_b   1.000
_cell.length_c   1.000
_cell.angle_alpha   90.00
_cell.angle_beta   90.00
_cell.angle_gamma   90.00
#
_symmetry.space_group_name_H-M   'P 1'
#
loop_
_entity.id
_entity.type
_entity.pdbx_description
1 polymer ?
#
loop_
_entity_poly.entity_id
_entity_poly.type
_entity_poly.pdbx_seq_one_letter_code
_entity_poly.pdbx_strand_id
1 'polypeptide(L)'
;MSNIREDLIYAALTRAHLSIDYNIHNNFHKQYEFCEQVILANNSLTEEEKTEAIRRNNKDYDADKIFYNEGTRRICENCNQKCLATLYCEYCVQNYLKANFPNWTSGNNDIDNLIKNCQSETLIPSVIIEWIPYSNLQNIKYLTKGGFSEIYTAYWIDRQYREWNSKKQQLIRDGTHYVILKELKNVEDASQSWFEETKSHLTISNKHSEIVQCFGLTKNPSNGNYLLIMRKMDGNLREYLQQNHNQLTWNERINITY
;
A
#
# COMPACT_ATOMS: atom_id res chain seq x y z
N MET A 1 -1.07 19.65 -22.14
CA MET A 1 -1.30 18.63 -21.11
C MET A 1 -2.22 17.60 -21.73
N SER A 2 -1.73 16.37 -21.90
CA SER A 2 -2.55 15.24 -22.31
C SER A 2 -3.70 15.08 -21.32
N ASN A 3 -4.94 15.06 -21.80
CA ASN A 3 -6.13 14.87 -20.98
C ASN A 3 -6.37 13.37 -20.79
N ILE A 4 -5.50 12.74 -19.99
CA ILE A 4 -5.57 11.30 -19.69
C ILE A 4 -6.85 11.02 -18.89
N ARG A 5 -7.70 10.12 -19.40
CA ARG A 5 -8.94 9.71 -18.72
C ARG A 5 -8.66 8.56 -17.75
N GLU A 6 -8.38 8.96 -16.51
CA GLU A 6 -8.06 8.06 -15.40
C GLU A 6 -9.06 6.91 -15.20
N ASP A 7 -10.35 7.20 -15.29
CA ASP A 7 -11.42 6.19 -15.12
C ASP A 7 -11.38 5.11 -16.20
N LEU A 8 -11.01 5.47 -17.43
CA LEU A 8 -10.90 4.50 -18.54
C LEU A 8 -9.67 3.61 -18.40
N ILE A 9 -8.55 4.17 -17.94
CA ILE A 9 -7.34 3.40 -17.62
C ILE A 9 -7.65 2.39 -16.52
N TYR A 10 -8.27 2.84 -15.44
CA TYR A 10 -8.65 1.97 -14.33
C TYR A 10 -9.61 0.87 -14.79
N ALA A 11 -10.65 1.22 -15.55
CA ALA A 11 -11.59 0.24 -16.09
C ALA A 11 -10.90 -0.76 -17.04
N ALA A 12 -9.95 -0.32 -17.86
CA ALA A 12 -9.19 -1.20 -18.75
C ALA A 12 -8.31 -2.18 -17.98
N LEU A 13 -7.56 -1.69 -16.99
CA LEU A 13 -6.73 -2.53 -16.11
C LEU A 13 -7.58 -3.55 -15.35
N THR A 14 -8.68 -3.12 -14.74
CA THR A 14 -9.59 -4.02 -14.02
C THR A 14 -10.14 -5.11 -14.93
N ARG A 15 -10.59 -4.75 -16.15
CA ARG A 15 -11.07 -5.74 -17.12
C ARG A 15 -9.96 -6.71 -17.55
N ALA A 16 -8.75 -6.24 -17.75
CA ALA A 16 -7.62 -7.09 -18.10
C ALA A 16 -7.36 -8.15 -17.01
N HIS A 17 -7.27 -7.73 -15.75
CA HIS A 17 -7.07 -8.64 -14.62
C HIS A 17 -8.24 -9.63 -14.44
N LEU A 18 -9.49 -9.17 -14.57
CA LEU A 18 -10.66 -10.05 -14.46
C LEU A 18 -10.78 -11.06 -15.61
N SER A 19 -10.09 -10.81 -16.73
CA SER A 19 -10.10 -11.71 -17.90
C SER A 19 -9.01 -12.78 -17.84
N ILE A 20 -8.19 -12.81 -16.79
CA ILE A 20 -7.13 -13.81 -16.62
C ILE A 20 -7.76 -15.18 -16.39
N ASP A 21 -7.49 -16.12 -17.31
CA ASP A 21 -7.67 -17.55 -17.03
C ASP A 21 -6.41 -18.08 -16.33
N TYR A 22 -6.53 -18.33 -15.03
CA TYR A 22 -5.42 -18.80 -14.19
C TYR A 22 -4.93 -20.21 -14.55
N ASN A 23 -5.69 -21.00 -15.33
CA ASN A 23 -5.20 -22.29 -15.84
C ASN A 23 -4.22 -22.11 -17.00
N ILE A 24 -4.38 -21.04 -17.79
CA ILE A 24 -3.52 -20.72 -18.94
C ILE A 24 -2.36 -19.81 -18.50
N HIS A 25 -2.69 -18.74 -17.80
CA HIS A 25 -1.76 -17.74 -17.26
C HIS A 25 -1.41 -18.10 -15.81
N ASN A 26 -0.79 -19.26 -15.66
CA ASN A 26 -0.57 -19.93 -14.37
C ASN A 26 0.61 -19.37 -13.53
N ASN A 27 1.21 -18.25 -13.94
CA ASN A 27 2.21 -17.53 -13.16
C ASN A 27 2.12 -16.02 -13.44
N PHE A 28 2.71 -15.21 -12.56
CA PHE A 28 2.59 -13.76 -12.62
C PHE A 28 3.26 -13.15 -13.87
N HIS A 29 4.31 -13.77 -14.43
CA HIS A 29 4.91 -13.35 -15.70
C HIS A 29 3.91 -13.45 -16.87
N LYS A 30 3.23 -14.59 -17.01
CA LYS A 30 2.21 -14.81 -18.05
C LYS A 30 0.98 -13.95 -17.85
N GLN A 31 0.61 -13.67 -16.60
CA GLN A 31 -0.51 -12.79 -16.26
C GLN A 31 -0.19 -11.35 -16.67
N TYR A 32 1.01 -10.88 -16.36
CA TYR A 32 1.50 -9.58 -16.78
C TYR A 32 1.48 -9.42 -18.31
N GLU A 33 2.05 -10.38 -19.06
CA GLU A 33 2.07 -10.37 -20.52
C GLU A 33 0.66 -10.35 -21.13
N PHE A 34 -0.26 -11.13 -20.56
CA PHE A 34 -1.67 -11.13 -20.97
C PHE A 34 -2.33 -9.78 -20.74
N CYS A 35 -2.17 -9.20 -19.54
CA CYS A 35 -2.71 -7.88 -19.23
C CYS A 35 -2.18 -6.81 -20.20
N GLU A 36 -0.88 -6.84 -20.52
CA GLU A 36 -0.27 -5.92 -21.48
C GLU A 36 -0.91 -6.06 -22.87
N GLN A 37 -1.09 -7.28 -23.37
CA GLN A 37 -1.76 -7.53 -24.66
C GLN A 37 -3.20 -7.02 -24.67
N VAL A 38 -3.97 -7.26 -23.60
CA VAL A 38 -5.36 -6.77 -23.48
C VAL A 38 -5.41 -5.24 -23.48
N ILE A 39 -4.49 -4.58 -22.78
CA ILE A 39 -4.40 -3.12 -22.74
C ILE A 39 -4.05 -2.57 -24.13
N LEU A 40 -3.06 -3.14 -24.81
CA LEU A 40 -2.62 -2.70 -26.14
C LEU A 40 -3.71 -2.86 -27.20
N ALA A 41 -4.51 -3.93 -27.12
CA ALA A 41 -5.63 -4.20 -28.00
C ALA A 41 -6.90 -3.36 -27.69
N ASN A 42 -6.92 -2.61 -26.59
CA ASN A 42 -8.09 -1.84 -26.19
C ASN A 42 -8.25 -0.55 -27.03
N ASN A 43 -9.16 -0.61 -28.00
CA ASN A 43 -9.47 0.50 -28.91
C ASN A 43 -10.15 1.72 -28.23
N SER A 44 -10.60 1.61 -26.98
CA SER A 44 -11.17 2.75 -26.24
C SER A 44 -10.11 3.68 -25.64
N LEU A 45 -8.86 3.21 -25.54
CA LEU A 45 -7.74 3.97 -25.02
C LEU A 45 -6.95 4.63 -26.15
N THR A 46 -6.49 5.87 -25.93
CA THR A 46 -5.46 6.49 -26.77
C THR A 46 -4.09 5.84 -26.52
N GLU A 47 -3.12 6.07 -27.40
CA GLU A 47 -1.75 5.54 -27.20
C GLU A 47 -1.09 6.09 -25.92
N GLU A 48 -1.38 7.33 -25.54
CA GLU A 48 -0.91 7.91 -24.27
C GLU A 48 -1.56 7.22 -23.07
N GLU A 49 -2.86 6.90 -23.15
CA GLU A 49 -3.58 6.18 -22.09
C GLU A 49 -3.12 4.73 -21.97
N LYS A 50 -2.82 4.06 -23.09
CA LYS A 50 -2.23 2.71 -23.08
C LYS A 50 -0.86 2.73 -22.42
N THR A 51 -0.03 3.72 -22.76
CA THR A 51 1.30 3.88 -22.15
C THR A 51 1.20 4.05 -20.63
N GLU A 52 0.28 4.89 -20.16
CA GLU A 52 0.04 5.09 -18.72
C GLU A 52 -0.55 3.83 -18.05
N ALA A 53 -1.45 3.12 -18.71
CA ALA A 53 -2.01 1.86 -18.22
C ALA A 53 -0.92 0.78 -18.06
N ILE A 54 -0.05 0.61 -19.07
CA ILE A 54 1.10 -0.32 -19.00
C ILE A 54 2.06 0.11 -17.90
N ARG A 55 2.34 1.41 -17.75
CA ARG A 55 3.19 1.93 -16.67
C ARG A 55 2.63 1.57 -15.29
N ARG A 56 1.30 1.57 -15.11
CA ARG A 56 0.66 1.12 -13.86
C ARG A 56 0.77 -0.38 -13.67
N ASN A 57 0.49 -1.17 -14.71
CA ASN A 57 0.66 -2.63 -14.70
C ASN A 57 2.10 -3.03 -14.33
N ASN A 58 3.09 -2.28 -14.83
CA ASN A 58 4.51 -2.46 -14.51
C ASN A 58 4.82 -2.27 -13.02
N LYS A 59 4.05 -1.46 -12.27
CA LYS A 59 4.27 -1.28 -10.83
C LYS A 59 3.93 -2.55 -10.07
N ASP A 60 2.79 -3.16 -10.40
CA ASP A 60 2.35 -4.40 -9.77
C ASP A 60 3.30 -5.53 -10.16
N TYR A 61 3.69 -5.61 -11.43
CA TYR A 61 4.67 -6.57 -11.89
C TYR A 61 6.07 -6.42 -11.25
N ASP A 62 6.54 -5.19 -11.04
CA ASP A 62 7.78 -4.94 -10.31
C ASP A 62 7.68 -5.40 -8.85
N ALA A 63 6.51 -5.20 -8.21
CA ALA A 63 6.27 -5.69 -6.85
C ALA A 63 6.27 -7.22 -6.80
N ASP A 64 5.62 -7.89 -7.76
CA ASP A 64 5.59 -9.36 -7.84
C ASP A 64 6.99 -9.95 -8.05
N LYS A 65 7.78 -9.39 -8.99
CA LYS A 65 9.17 -9.81 -9.19
C LYS A 65 9.98 -9.73 -7.91
N ILE A 66 9.82 -8.65 -7.14
CA ILE A 66 10.50 -8.48 -5.85
C ILE A 66 10.00 -9.48 -4.82
N PHE A 67 8.69 -9.69 -4.72
CA PHE A 67 8.07 -10.58 -3.76
C PHE A 67 8.48 -12.04 -3.99
N TYR A 68 8.38 -12.54 -5.22
CA TYR A 68 8.77 -13.89 -5.61
C TYR A 68 10.28 -14.02 -5.86
N ASN A 69 11.02 -12.91 -5.84
CA ASN A 69 12.45 -12.85 -6.15
C ASN A 69 12.78 -13.50 -7.52
N GLU A 70 11.90 -13.31 -8.50
CA GLU A 70 11.92 -13.93 -9.82
C GLU A 70 11.94 -12.89 -10.94
N GLY A 71 12.53 -13.25 -12.08
CA GLY A 71 12.61 -12.40 -13.27
C GLY A 71 14.00 -11.85 -13.55
N THR A 72 14.10 -11.10 -14.66
CA THR A 72 15.38 -10.56 -15.14
C THR A 72 15.86 -9.40 -14.27
N ARG A 73 17.07 -9.55 -13.71
CA ARG A 73 17.76 -8.47 -13.00
C ARG A 73 18.46 -7.53 -13.96
N ARG A 74 18.47 -6.24 -13.64
CA ARG A 74 19.25 -5.20 -14.32
C ARG A 74 20.24 -4.56 -13.36
N ILE A 75 21.28 -3.95 -13.89
CA ILE A 75 22.22 -3.15 -13.08
C ILE A 75 21.63 -1.74 -12.94
N CYS A 76 21.49 -1.26 -11.71
CA CYS A 76 21.05 0.11 -11.45
C CYS A 76 22.18 1.10 -11.77
N GLU A 77 21.88 2.12 -12.57
CA GLU A 77 22.85 3.16 -12.96
C GLU A 77 23.29 4.06 -11.79
N ASN A 78 22.48 4.15 -10.72
CA ASN A 78 22.76 5.01 -9.58
C ASN A 78 23.61 4.33 -8.50
N CYS A 79 23.40 3.04 -8.25
CA CYS A 79 24.08 2.31 -7.16
C CYS A 79 24.89 1.09 -7.62
N ASN A 80 24.88 0.76 -8.92
CA ASN A 80 25.57 -0.38 -9.52
C ASN A 80 25.17 -1.77 -8.97
N GLN A 81 24.06 -1.86 -8.25
CA GLN A 81 23.54 -3.14 -7.74
C GLN A 81 22.56 -3.78 -8.72
N LYS A 82 22.46 -5.12 -8.68
CA LYS A 82 21.53 -5.90 -9.53
C LYS A 82 20.13 -5.89 -8.94
N CYS A 83 19.24 -5.06 -9.47
CA CYS A 83 17.86 -4.90 -9.00
C CYS A 83 16.85 -5.59 -9.93
N LEU A 84 15.68 -5.96 -9.38
CA LEU A 84 14.59 -6.62 -10.10
C LEU A 84 13.59 -5.64 -10.69
N ALA A 85 13.27 -4.55 -9.98
CA ALA A 85 12.30 -3.57 -10.45
C ALA A 85 12.82 -2.82 -11.69
N THR A 86 11.93 -2.57 -12.64
CA THR A 86 12.19 -1.83 -13.86
C THR A 86 11.99 -0.33 -13.64
N LEU A 87 10.93 0.06 -12.93
CA LEU A 87 10.53 1.45 -12.71
C LEU A 87 11.36 2.16 -11.63
N TYR A 88 11.97 1.40 -10.73
CA TYR A 88 12.80 1.93 -9.64
C TYR A 88 13.90 0.93 -9.26
N CYS A 89 14.77 1.31 -8.34
CA CYS A 89 15.74 0.39 -7.75
C CYS A 89 15.45 0.23 -6.26
N GLU A 90 15.13 -1.00 -5.84
CA GLU A 90 14.80 -1.31 -4.45
C GLU A 90 15.90 -0.91 -3.47
N TYR A 91 17.17 -1.02 -3.86
CA TYR A 91 18.29 -0.63 -3.02
C TYR A 91 18.49 0.89 -2.92
N CYS A 92 18.24 1.63 -4.01
CA CYS A 92 18.25 3.09 -3.94
C CYS A 92 17.16 3.61 -3.00
N VAL A 93 15.97 3.00 -3.03
CA VAL A 93 14.88 3.31 -2.11
C VAL A 93 15.30 3.05 -0.66
N GLN A 94 15.88 1.88 -0.36
CA GLN A 94 16.39 1.58 0.98
C GLN A 94 17.47 2.56 1.45
N ASN A 95 18.43 2.89 0.58
CA ASN A 95 19.50 3.83 0.91
C ASN A 95 18.94 5.23 1.19
N TYR A 96 17.96 5.69 0.41
CA TYR A 96 17.25 6.94 0.65
C TYR A 96 16.55 6.96 2.01
N LEU A 97 15.84 5.87 2.36
CA LEU A 97 15.17 5.76 3.65
C LEU A 97 16.16 5.80 4.81
N LYS A 98 17.24 5.01 4.75
CA LYS A 98 18.29 4.97 5.78
C LYS A 98 18.97 6.32 5.96
N ALA A 99 19.24 7.03 4.88
CA ALA A 99 19.80 8.38 4.93
C ALA A 99 18.86 9.40 5.61
N ASN A 100 17.55 9.15 5.58
CA ASN A 100 16.54 10.02 6.20
C ASN A 100 16.20 9.65 7.66
N PHE A 101 16.76 8.58 8.22
CA PHE A 101 16.51 8.20 9.63
C PHE A 101 16.82 9.30 10.65
N PRO A 102 17.81 10.20 10.46
CA PRO A 102 18.04 11.32 11.36
C PRO A 102 17.00 12.46 11.24
N ASN A 103 16.19 12.48 10.17
CA ASN A 103 15.33 13.62 9.83
C ASN A 103 13.93 13.55 10.48
N TRP A 104 13.60 12.45 11.16
CA TRP A 104 12.34 12.30 11.86
C TRP A 104 12.51 11.47 13.13
N THR A 105 11.62 11.70 14.10
CA THR A 105 11.49 10.89 15.32
C THR A 105 10.06 11.01 15.84
N SER A 106 9.56 9.94 16.45
CA SER A 106 8.31 9.96 17.21
C SER A 106 8.50 10.44 18.65
N GLY A 107 9.74 10.68 19.08
CA GLY A 107 10.10 10.89 20.48
C GLY A 107 10.00 9.62 21.34
N ASN A 108 9.86 8.43 20.73
CA ASN A 108 9.85 7.13 21.40
C ASN A 108 10.79 6.19 20.66
N ASN A 109 11.87 5.76 21.33
CA ASN A 109 12.92 4.96 20.71
C ASN A 109 12.43 3.60 20.21
N ASP A 110 11.49 2.96 20.90
CA ASP A 110 10.97 1.64 20.50
C ASP A 110 10.16 1.73 19.21
N ILE A 111 9.34 2.77 19.07
CA ILE A 111 8.59 3.05 17.83
C ILE A 111 9.54 3.45 16.71
N ASP A 112 10.48 4.34 16.98
CA ASP A 112 11.48 4.76 15.99
C ASP A 112 12.27 3.56 15.47
N ASN A 113 12.71 2.68 16.35
CA ASN A 113 13.43 1.46 15.99
C ASN A 113 12.55 0.50 15.18
N LEU A 114 11.29 0.30 15.58
CA LEU A 114 10.35 -0.54 14.84
C LEU A 114 10.12 -0.03 13.41
N ILE A 115 9.87 1.27 13.25
CA ILE A 115 9.67 1.88 11.92
C ILE A 115 10.95 1.80 11.09
N LYS A 116 12.12 2.12 11.66
CA LYS A 116 13.42 2.05 10.97
C LYS A 116 13.75 0.62 10.52
N ASN A 117 13.41 -0.38 11.32
CA ASN A 117 13.56 -1.79 10.94
C ASN A 117 12.66 -2.13 9.75
N CYS A 118 11.38 -1.74 9.78
CA CYS A 118 10.45 -1.96 8.66
C CYS A 118 10.94 -1.25 7.38
N GLN A 119 11.41 0.00 7.49
CA GLN A 119 11.95 0.76 6.37
C GLN A 119 13.25 0.16 5.81
N SER A 120 14.07 -0.46 6.66
CA SER A 120 15.32 -1.12 6.24
C SER A 120 15.09 -2.41 5.45
N GLU A 121 13.95 -3.07 5.65
CA GLU A 121 13.52 -4.26 4.90
C GLU A 121 12.66 -3.92 3.68
N THR A 122 12.10 -2.71 3.62
CA THR A 122 11.17 -2.31 2.55
C THR A 122 11.90 -2.18 1.23
N LEU A 123 11.34 -2.82 0.19
CA LEU A 123 11.84 -2.75 -1.18
C LEU A 123 10.92 -1.96 -2.10
N ILE A 124 9.65 -1.78 -1.74
CA ILE A 124 8.61 -1.22 -2.61
C ILE A 124 8.17 0.16 -2.09
N PRO A 125 8.19 1.24 -2.92
CA PRO A 125 7.80 2.58 -2.49
C PRO A 125 6.40 2.70 -1.86
N SER A 126 5.41 2.00 -2.40
CA SER A 126 4.00 2.14 -2.02
C SER A 126 3.63 1.52 -0.67
N VAL A 127 4.53 0.75 -0.06
CA VAL A 127 4.30 0.01 1.19
C VAL A 127 5.20 0.49 2.34
N ILE A 128 5.91 1.60 2.15
CA ILE A 128 6.77 2.20 3.16
C ILE A 128 5.93 2.61 4.38
N ILE A 129 6.28 2.07 5.55
CA ILE A 129 5.76 2.51 6.85
C ILE A 129 6.42 3.83 7.26
N GLU A 130 5.63 4.73 7.84
CA GLU A 130 6.10 6.06 8.24
C GLU A 130 5.68 6.43 9.66
N TRP A 131 6.50 7.25 10.31
CA TRP A 131 6.02 8.13 11.36
C TRP A 131 5.34 9.32 10.70
N ILE A 132 4.04 9.48 10.93
CA ILE A 132 3.22 10.52 10.29
C ILE A 132 2.93 11.60 11.34
N PRO A 133 3.44 12.83 11.17
CA PRO A 133 3.13 13.93 12.07
C PRO A 133 1.61 14.14 12.17
N TYR A 134 1.10 14.27 13.40
CA TYR A 134 -0.35 14.44 13.61
C TYR A 134 -0.90 15.68 12.89
N SER A 135 -0.07 16.72 12.70
CA SER A 135 -0.40 17.92 11.93
C SER A 135 -0.72 17.65 10.45
N ASN A 136 -0.29 16.50 9.91
CA ASN A 136 -0.57 16.12 8.52
C ASN A 136 -1.94 15.47 8.36
N LEU A 137 -2.70 15.33 9.45
CA LEU A 137 -4.05 14.77 9.47
C LEU A 137 -5.08 15.89 9.66
N GLN A 138 -6.04 15.97 8.73
CA GLN A 138 -7.08 16.98 8.69
C GLN A 138 -8.47 16.37 8.80
N ASN A 139 -9.43 17.16 9.30
CA ASN A 139 -10.84 16.78 9.47
C ASN A 139 -11.00 15.43 10.17
N ILE A 140 -10.26 15.24 11.27
CA ILE A 140 -10.36 14.02 12.08
C ILE A 140 -11.78 13.96 12.68
N LYS A 141 -12.51 12.89 12.36
CA LYS A 141 -13.90 12.67 12.80
C LYS A 141 -14.02 11.29 13.40
N TYR A 142 -14.69 11.19 14.55
CA TYR A 142 -15.06 9.90 15.11
C TYR A 142 -15.96 9.14 14.14
N LEU A 143 -15.66 7.87 13.91
CA LEU A 143 -16.45 6.97 13.05
C LEU A 143 -17.24 5.97 13.90
N THR A 144 -16.54 5.21 14.75
CA THR A 144 -17.15 4.16 15.57
C THR A 144 -16.21 3.72 16.69
N LYS A 145 -16.69 2.86 17.57
CA LYS A 145 -15.92 2.22 18.63
C LYS A 145 -16.13 0.72 18.57
N GLY A 146 -15.03 -0.01 18.47
CA GLY A 146 -15.02 -1.47 18.58
C GLY A 146 -14.83 -1.91 20.03
N GLY A 147 -14.55 -3.21 20.23
CA GLY A 147 -14.29 -3.76 21.57
C GLY A 147 -13.06 -3.15 22.26
N PHE A 148 -12.03 -2.76 21.49
CA PHE A 148 -10.72 -2.36 22.02
C PHE A 148 -10.20 -1.00 21.55
N SER A 149 -10.82 -0.41 20.53
CA SER A 149 -10.31 0.82 19.91
C SER A 149 -11.45 1.74 19.50
N GLU A 150 -11.17 3.03 19.54
CA GLU A 150 -11.95 4.05 18.84
C GLU A 150 -11.37 4.24 17.45
N ILE A 151 -12.26 4.41 16.48
CA ILE A 151 -11.95 4.50 15.07
C ILE A 151 -12.38 5.86 14.58
N TYR A 152 -11.47 6.53 13.88
CA TYR A 152 -11.67 7.86 13.32
C TYR A 152 -11.39 7.82 11.83
N THR A 153 -11.90 8.79 11.10
CA THR A 153 -11.52 9.06 9.71
C THR A 153 -10.77 10.37 9.62
N ALA A 154 -9.82 10.48 8.69
CA ALA A 154 -9.08 11.71 8.46
C ALA A 154 -8.64 11.84 7.00
N TYR A 155 -8.27 13.05 6.60
CA TYR A 155 -7.54 13.32 5.37
C TYR A 155 -6.05 13.48 5.69
N TRP A 156 -5.20 12.62 5.13
CA TRP A 156 -3.76 12.72 5.22
C TRP A 156 -3.20 13.49 4.02
N ILE A 157 -2.69 14.70 4.26
CA ILE A 157 -2.33 15.68 3.20
C ILE A 157 -1.10 15.30 2.38
N ASP A 158 -0.16 14.57 2.98
CA ASP A 158 1.11 14.22 2.31
C ASP A 158 1.08 12.83 1.70
N ARG A 159 0.10 11.99 2.04
CA ARG A 159 -0.09 10.64 1.49
C ARG A 159 1.14 9.71 1.59
N GLN A 160 0.94 8.42 1.34
CA GLN A 160 2.03 7.45 1.15
C GLN A 160 2.88 7.77 -0.08
N TYR A 161 4.14 7.36 -0.07
CA TYR A 161 4.98 7.37 -1.27
C TYR A 161 4.36 6.54 -2.41
N ARG A 162 4.51 7.01 -3.65
CA ARG A 162 3.97 6.34 -4.84
C ARG A 162 5.05 5.88 -5.81
N GLU A 163 6.09 6.69 -5.97
CA GLU A 163 7.08 6.50 -7.02
C GLU A 163 8.47 6.87 -6.53
N TRP A 164 9.48 6.37 -7.25
CA TRP A 164 10.87 6.75 -7.06
C TRP A 164 11.33 7.55 -8.27
N ASN A 165 11.86 8.75 -8.04
CA ASN A 165 12.49 9.54 -9.09
C ASN A 165 13.96 9.16 -9.21
N SER A 166 14.31 8.34 -10.21
CA SER A 166 15.70 7.92 -10.41
C SER A 166 16.67 9.07 -10.71
N LYS A 167 16.21 10.18 -11.32
CA LYS A 167 17.05 11.34 -11.64
C LYS A 167 17.34 12.21 -10.41
N LYS A 168 16.30 12.48 -9.61
CA LYS A 168 16.41 13.27 -8.37
C LYS A 168 16.88 12.44 -7.18
N GLN A 169 16.85 11.12 -7.30
CA GLN A 169 17.10 10.15 -6.22
C GLN A 169 16.24 10.41 -4.98
N GLN A 170 14.94 10.61 -5.21
CA GLN A 170 13.97 10.96 -4.18
C GLN A 170 12.66 10.20 -4.38
N LEU A 171 12.02 9.83 -3.29
CA LEU A 171 10.67 9.31 -3.31
C LEU A 171 9.67 10.45 -3.59
N ILE A 172 8.68 10.16 -4.43
CA ILE A 172 7.63 11.08 -4.83
C ILE A 172 6.31 10.67 -4.16
N ARG A 173 5.59 11.67 -3.69
CA ARG A 173 4.22 11.59 -3.20
C ARG A 173 3.49 12.87 -3.56
N ASP A 174 2.19 12.76 -3.80
CA ASP A 174 1.33 13.89 -4.12
C ASP A 174 -0.13 13.60 -3.77
N GLY A 175 -0.83 14.67 -3.39
CA GLY A 175 -2.25 14.66 -3.08
C GLY A 175 -2.61 14.10 -1.70
N THR A 176 -3.89 14.12 -1.42
CA THR A 176 -4.46 13.75 -0.12
C THR A 176 -5.01 12.32 -0.15
N HIS A 177 -4.86 11.57 0.96
CA HIS A 177 -5.44 10.25 1.12
C HIS A 177 -6.48 10.25 2.24
N TYR A 178 -7.70 9.75 1.98
CA TYR A 178 -8.68 9.50 3.02
C TYR A 178 -8.36 8.19 3.75
N VAL A 179 -8.15 8.27 5.07
CA VAL A 179 -7.60 7.18 5.90
C VAL A 179 -8.43 6.91 7.14
N ILE A 180 -8.25 5.71 7.70
CA ILE A 180 -8.74 5.34 9.02
C ILE A 180 -7.64 5.56 10.05
N LEU A 181 -7.99 6.14 11.20
CA LEU A 181 -7.15 6.19 12.39
C LEU A 181 -7.73 5.23 13.41
N LYS A 182 -6.95 4.23 13.82
CA LYS A 182 -7.32 3.32 14.91
C LYS A 182 -6.53 3.67 16.15
N GLU A 183 -7.22 4.13 17.19
CA GLU A 183 -6.58 4.47 18.45
C GLU A 183 -6.11 3.22 19.19
N LEU A 184 -4.84 3.24 19.59
CA LEU A 184 -4.19 2.23 20.39
C LEU A 184 -4.25 2.69 21.85
N LYS A 185 -5.22 2.19 22.60
CA LYS A 185 -5.38 2.57 24.01
C LYS A 185 -4.31 1.91 24.87
N ASN A 186 -3.65 2.71 25.68
CA ASN A 186 -2.89 2.22 26.83
C ASN A 186 -3.90 1.71 27.86
N VAL A 187 -4.08 0.39 27.93
CA VAL A 187 -4.78 -0.22 29.06
C VAL A 187 -3.75 -0.38 30.17
N GLU A 188 -3.98 0.23 31.33
CA GLU A 188 -3.02 0.31 32.44
C GLU A 188 -2.52 -1.07 32.94
N ASP A 189 -3.27 -2.15 32.67
CA ASP A 189 -2.90 -3.55 32.98
C ASP A 189 -2.31 -4.34 31.79
N ALA A 190 -2.19 -3.73 30.60
CA ALA A 190 -1.74 -4.40 29.36
C ALA A 190 -0.70 -3.57 28.59
N SER A 191 0.26 -2.97 29.29
CA SER A 191 1.28 -2.06 28.73
C SER A 191 2.06 -2.61 27.51
N GLN A 192 2.00 -3.93 27.25
CA GLN A 192 2.60 -4.59 26.10
C GLN A 192 1.63 -4.81 24.90
N SER A 193 0.30 -4.82 25.10
CA SER A 193 -0.64 -5.29 24.07
C SER A 193 -0.71 -4.39 22.84
N TRP A 194 -0.70 -3.06 23.05
CA TRP A 194 -0.78 -2.10 21.95
C TRP A 194 0.50 -2.10 21.10
N PHE A 195 1.65 -2.35 21.70
CA PHE A 195 2.93 -2.38 21.00
C PHE A 195 3.07 -3.66 20.17
N GLU A 196 2.65 -4.81 20.69
CA GLU A 196 2.63 -6.05 19.90
C GLU A 196 1.60 -5.98 18.75
N GLU A 197 0.46 -5.35 18.96
CA GLU A 197 -0.50 -5.07 17.89
C GLU A 197 0.11 -4.15 16.82
N THR A 198 0.80 -3.10 17.24
CA THR A 198 1.53 -2.18 16.36
C THR A 198 2.57 -2.93 15.53
N LYS A 199 3.42 -3.73 16.18
CA LYS A 199 4.44 -4.55 15.54
C LYS A 199 3.82 -5.51 14.53
N SER A 200 2.72 -6.17 14.88
CA SER A 200 2.01 -7.10 13.99
C SER A 200 1.48 -6.38 12.74
N HIS A 201 0.82 -5.23 12.91
CA HIS A 201 0.34 -4.45 11.77
C HIS A 201 1.49 -3.98 10.88
N LEU A 202 2.53 -3.36 11.45
CA LEU A 202 3.63 -2.78 10.67
C LEU A 202 4.46 -3.84 9.92
N THR A 203 4.62 -5.02 10.49
CA THR A 203 5.46 -6.09 9.90
C THR A 203 4.70 -6.96 8.89
N ILE A 204 3.39 -7.14 9.05
CA ILE A 204 2.61 -8.07 8.23
C ILE A 204 1.82 -7.33 7.13
N SER A 205 1.19 -6.18 7.43
CA SER A 205 0.22 -5.56 6.50
C SER A 205 0.81 -5.11 5.17
N ASN A 206 2.13 -4.89 5.12
CA ASN A 206 2.83 -4.43 3.93
C ASN A 206 3.52 -5.56 3.17
N LYS A 207 3.42 -6.79 3.68
CA LYS A 207 3.94 -8.01 3.04
C LYS A 207 2.85 -8.83 2.35
N HIS A 208 1.58 -8.59 2.68
CA HIS A 208 0.42 -9.37 2.21
C HIS A 208 -0.72 -8.45 1.77
N SER A 209 -1.18 -8.62 0.53
CA SER A 209 -2.27 -7.83 -0.07
C SER A 209 -3.63 -8.05 0.58
N GLU A 210 -3.82 -9.19 1.23
CA GLU A 210 -5.06 -9.61 1.89
C GLU A 210 -5.28 -8.85 3.21
N ILE A 211 -4.22 -8.26 3.75
CA ILE A 211 -4.25 -7.54 5.02
C ILE A 211 -4.36 -6.05 4.72
N VAL A 212 -5.29 -5.40 5.42
CA VAL A 212 -5.50 -3.95 5.27
C VAL A 212 -4.20 -3.21 5.51
N GLN A 213 -3.77 -2.48 4.49
CA GLN A 213 -2.52 -1.74 4.50
C GLN A 213 -2.48 -0.75 5.66
N CYS A 214 -1.44 -0.88 6.50
CA CYS A 214 -1.05 0.13 7.46
C CYS A 214 0.01 1.04 6.83
N PHE A 215 -0.22 2.36 6.90
CA PHE A 215 0.72 3.38 6.43
C PHE A 215 1.73 3.78 7.52
N GLY A 216 1.38 3.55 8.79
CA GLY A 216 2.27 3.81 9.90
C GLY A 216 1.54 4.31 11.14
N LEU A 217 2.22 5.18 11.89
CA LEU A 217 1.80 5.62 13.22
C LEU A 217 1.78 7.14 13.33
N THR A 218 0.93 7.62 14.23
CA THR A 218 0.98 8.97 14.75
C THR A 218 0.71 8.97 16.25
N LYS A 219 0.89 10.12 16.91
CA LYS A 219 0.53 10.32 18.32
C LYS A 219 -0.39 11.52 18.43
N ASN A 220 -1.55 11.31 19.05
CA ASN A 220 -2.48 12.37 19.34
C ASN A 220 -1.90 13.27 20.45
N PRO A 221 -1.65 14.56 20.18
CA PRO A 221 -1.06 15.46 21.17
C PRO A 221 -2.00 15.77 22.33
N SER A 222 -3.32 15.61 22.17
CA SER A 222 -4.32 15.95 23.18
C SER A 222 -4.41 14.94 24.31
N ASN A 223 -4.24 13.65 24.02
CA ASN A 223 -4.35 12.56 25.01
C ASN A 223 -3.08 11.70 25.12
N GLY A 224 -2.11 11.87 24.23
CA GLY A 224 -0.86 11.12 24.22
C GLY A 224 -0.96 9.71 23.64
N ASN A 225 -2.15 9.27 23.20
CA ASN A 225 -2.35 7.94 22.62
C ASN A 225 -1.74 7.85 21.21
N TYR A 226 -1.27 6.66 20.87
CA TYR A 226 -0.82 6.35 19.52
C TYR A 226 -2.00 5.92 18.65
N LEU A 227 -1.93 6.21 17.35
CA LEU A 227 -2.92 5.77 16.37
C LEU A 227 -2.23 5.11 15.19
N LEU A 228 -2.77 3.97 14.75
CA LEU A 228 -2.43 3.39 13.46
C LEU A 228 -3.16 4.15 12.37
N ILE A 229 -2.45 4.44 11.28
CA ILE A 229 -3.01 5.08 10.09
C ILE A 229 -3.14 4.01 9.02
N MET A 230 -4.37 3.71 8.61
CA MET A 230 -4.70 2.55 7.78
C MET A 230 -5.52 2.94 6.56
N ARG A 231 -5.45 2.11 5.51
CA ARG A 231 -6.33 2.22 4.35
C ARG A 231 -7.78 2.07 4.79
N LYS A 232 -8.64 2.97 4.31
CA LYS A 232 -10.09 2.81 4.48
C LYS A 232 -10.59 1.69 3.57
N MET A 233 -11.29 0.72 4.15
CA MET A 233 -12.04 -0.30 3.44
C MET A 233 -13.52 0.12 3.29
N ASP A 234 -14.24 -0.56 2.39
CA ASP A 234 -15.63 -0.19 2.06
C ASP A 234 -16.65 -0.70 3.07
N GLY A 235 -16.38 -1.82 3.74
CA GLY A 235 -17.29 -2.37 4.74
C GLY A 235 -16.69 -3.55 5.50
N ASN A 236 -17.54 -4.24 6.28
CA ASN A 236 -17.17 -5.47 6.98
C ASN A 236 -17.99 -6.66 6.47
N LEU A 237 -17.41 -7.86 6.61
CA LEU A 237 -18.01 -9.10 6.11
C LEU A 237 -19.40 -9.36 6.70
N ARG A 238 -19.63 -9.03 7.98
CA ARG A 238 -20.92 -9.25 8.64
C ARG A 238 -22.05 -8.48 7.96
N GLU A 239 -21.85 -7.19 7.73
CA GLU A 239 -22.82 -6.34 7.03
C GLU A 239 -23.01 -6.79 5.58
N TYR A 240 -21.91 -7.10 4.88
CA TYR A 240 -21.97 -7.59 3.50
C TYR A 240 -22.81 -8.88 3.40
N LEU A 241 -22.57 -9.86 4.27
CA LEU A 241 -23.33 -11.11 4.29
C LEU A 241 -24.79 -10.89 4.67
N GLN A 242 -25.10 -9.98 5.59
CA GLN A 242 -26.47 -9.66 5.97
C GLN A 242 -27.26 -9.04 4.81
N GLN A 243 -26.64 -8.15 4.04
CA GLN A 243 -27.27 -7.47 2.91
C GLN A 243 -27.44 -8.39 1.69
N ASN A 244 -26.49 -9.30 1.46
CA ASN A 244 -26.40 -10.10 0.24
C ASN A 244 -26.74 -11.59 0.43
N HIS A 245 -27.21 -12.00 1.62
CA HIS A 245 -27.40 -13.42 1.97
C HIS A 245 -28.13 -14.22 0.88
N ASN A 246 -29.22 -13.66 0.33
CA ASN A 246 -30.08 -14.35 -0.63
C ASN A 246 -29.57 -14.27 -2.09
N GLN A 247 -28.53 -13.46 -2.35
CA GLN A 247 -27.95 -13.27 -3.68
C GLN A 247 -26.63 -14.05 -3.85
N LEU A 248 -25.95 -14.36 -2.75
CA LEU A 248 -24.66 -15.06 -2.77
C LEU A 248 -24.83 -16.56 -3.07
N THR A 249 -24.23 -16.99 -4.18
CA THR A 249 -24.05 -18.41 -4.53
C THR A 249 -23.07 -19.09 -3.58
N TRP A 250 -23.09 -20.43 -3.54
CA TRP A 250 -22.12 -21.20 -2.75
C TRP A 250 -20.67 -20.96 -3.18
N ASN A 251 -20.41 -20.82 -4.48
CA ASN A 251 -19.07 -20.54 -4.99
C ASN A 251 -18.56 -19.18 -4.52
N GLU A 252 -19.38 -18.13 -4.56
CA GLU A 252 -19.00 -16.81 -4.04
C GLU A 252 -18.71 -16.85 -2.54
N ARG A 253 -19.50 -17.60 -1.76
CA ARG A 253 -19.25 -17.78 -0.32
C ARG A 253 -17.92 -18.50 -0.04
N ILE A 254 -17.58 -19.51 -0.84
CA ILE A 254 -16.31 -20.23 -0.74
C ILE A 254 -15.15 -19.28 -1.07
N ASN A 255 -15.25 -18.51 -2.16
CA ASN A 255 -14.23 -17.53 -2.57
C ASN A 255 -14.04 -16.36 -1.59
N ILE A 256 -15.02 -16.06 -0.74
CA ILE A 256 -14.83 -15.09 0.36
C ILE A 256 -13.95 -15.68 1.47
N THR A 257 -13.91 -17.00 1.61
CA THR A 257 -13.24 -17.69 2.72
C THR A 257 -11.81 -18.11 2.38
N TYR A 258 -11.51 -18.34 1.09
CA TYR A 258 -10.25 -18.85 0.55
C TYR A 258 -9.69 -17.89 -0.50
#